data_AF-A0A0H5Q661-F1
#
_entry.id   AF-A0A0H5Q661-F1
#
_cell.length_a   1.000
_cell.length_b   1.000
_cell.length_c   1.000
_cell.angle_alpha   90.00
_cell.angle_beta   90.00
_cell.angle_gamma   90.00
#
_symmetry.space_group_name_H-M   'P 1'
#
loop_
_entity.id
_entity.type
_entity.pdbx_description
1 polymer ?
#
loop_
_entity_poly.entity_id
_entity_poly.type
_entity_poly.pdbx_seq_one_letter_code
_entity_poly.pdbx_strand_id
1 'polypeptide(L)' 'MTTRILLHPTGRPVQIGDTITSFRGEQMQVTGWPNDGWNRVWVIELDGQPGEYFPSVFNLKWDDAE' A
#
# COMPACT_ATOMS: atom_id res chain seq x y z
N MET A 1 7.14 17.20 -11.67
CA MET A 1 7.28 15.93 -10.92
C MET A 1 5.87 15.50 -10.58
N THR A 2 5.36 14.47 -11.24
CA THR A 2 4.01 13.94 -10.96
C THR A 2 4.05 13.26 -9.59
N THR A 3 3.26 13.75 -8.65
CA THR A 3 3.14 13.13 -7.33
C THR A 3 2.17 11.96 -7.46
N ARG A 4 2.66 10.72 -7.31
CA ARG A 4 1.79 9.54 -7.29
C ARG A 4 1.16 9.39 -5.92
N ILE A 5 -0.15 9.14 -5.90
CA ILE A 5 -0.88 8.79 -4.69
C ILE A 5 -1.30 7.32 -4.76
N LEU A 6 -1.16 6.62 -3.64
CA LEU A 6 -1.65 5.25 -3.50
C LEU A 6 -3.08 5.30 -2.98
N LEU A 7 -4.01 4.61 -3.64
CA LEU A 7 -5.44 4.64 -3.32
C LEU A 7 -5.97 3.26 -2.93
N HIS A 8 -6.86 3.25 -1.95
CA HIS A 8 -7.76 2.14 -1.64
C HIS A 8 -8.77 1.92 -2.79
N PRO A 9 -9.41 0.73 -2.87
CA PRO A 9 -10.50 0.48 -3.82
C PRO A 9 -11.65 1.51 -3.75
N THR A 10 -11.85 2.09 -2.56
CA THR A 10 -12.86 3.13 -2.31
C THR A 10 -12.48 4.50 -2.87
N GLY A 11 -11.26 4.67 -3.40
CA GLY A 11 -10.71 5.94 -3.87
C GLY A 11 -10.09 6.81 -2.77
N ARG A 12 -10.12 6.36 -1.50
CA ARG A 12 -9.43 7.06 -0.40
C ARG A 12 -7.92 6.89 -0.53
N PRO A 13 -7.10 7.94 -0.29
CA PRO A 13 -5.65 7.80 -0.17
C PRO A 13 -5.26 6.83 0.95
N VAL A 14 -4.24 6.01 0.68
CA VAL A 14 -3.60 5.16 1.69
C VAL A 14 -2.82 6.05 2.65
N GLN A 15 -2.87 5.71 3.93
CA GLN A 15 -2.13 6.36 5.00
C GLN A 15 -1.25 5.35 5.74
N ILE A 16 -0.12 5.82 6.26
CA ILE A 16 0.68 5.04 7.22
C ILE A 16 -0.20 4.76 8.44
N GLY A 17 -0.23 3.50 8.86
CA GLY A 17 -1.12 3.02 9.93
C GLY A 17 -2.43 2.41 9.44
N ASP A 18 -2.78 2.54 8.15
CA ASP A 18 -3.93 1.82 7.61
C ASP A 18 -3.77 0.31 7.74
N THR A 19 -4.82 -0.38 8.16
CA THR A 19 -4.92 -1.84 8.01
C THR A 19 -5.42 -2.17 6.60
N ILE A 20 -4.66 -2.98 5.89
CA ILE A 20 -4.96 -3.46 4.54
C ILE A 20 -5.05 -4.98 4.56
N THR A 21 -5.80 -5.55 3.61
CA THR A 21 -6.06 -6.99 3.55
C THR A 21 -5.58 -7.54 2.22
N SER A 22 -4.74 -8.58 2.28
CA SER A 22 -4.24 -9.25 1.08
C SER A 22 -5.38 -9.97 0.35
N PHE A 23 -5.18 -10.33 -0.92
CA PHE A 23 -6.13 -11.18 -1.65
C PHE A 23 -6.33 -12.56 -1.00
N ARG A 24 -5.49 -12.94 -0.02
CA ARG A 24 -5.62 -14.17 0.78
C ARG A 24 -6.36 -13.96 2.10
N GLY A 25 -6.77 -12.73 2.42
CA GLY A 25 -7.47 -12.38 3.66
C GLY A 25 -6.53 -12.05 4.83
N GLU A 26 -5.22 -11.96 4.62
CA GLU A 26 -4.26 -11.61 5.68
C GLU A 26 -4.28 -10.10 5.91
N GLN A 27 -4.34 -9.69 7.18
CA GLN A 27 -4.31 -8.27 7.55
C GLN A 27 -2.89 -7.83 7.87
N MET A 28 -2.52 -6.66 7.37
CA MET A 28 -1.20 -6.06 7.57
C MET A 28 -1.38 -4.55 7.75
N GLN A 29 -0.46 -3.92 8.47
CA GLN A 29 -0.50 -2.47 8.69
C GLN A 29 0.52 -1.78 7.77
N VAL A 30 0.10 -0.73 7.07
CA VAL A 30 0.96 0.04 6.18
C VAL A 30 1.98 0.83 6.99
N THR A 31 3.25 0.71 6.63
CA THR A 31 4.36 1.45 7.24
C THR A 31 4.97 2.48 6.29
N GLY A 32 4.71 2.37 4.99
CA GLY A 32 5.11 3.36 4.00
C GLY A 32 4.98 2.84 2.57
N TRP A 33 5.39 3.66 1.61
CA TRP A 33 5.53 3.28 0.21
C TRP A 33 6.53 4.23 -0.45
N PRO A 34 7.48 3.73 -1.24
CA PRO A 34 8.41 4.60 -1.92
C PRO A 34 7.75 5.26 -3.14
N ASN A 35 8.00 6.56 -3.32
CA ASN A 35 7.61 7.31 -4.53
C ASN A 35 8.79 7.38 -5.52
N ASP A 36 9.44 6.24 -5.76
CA ASP A 36 10.67 6.11 -6.56
C ASP A 36 10.49 5.26 -7.83
N GLY A 37 9.24 4.89 -8.15
CA GLY A 37 8.91 4.08 -9.33
C GLY A 37 8.98 2.56 -9.12
N TRP A 38 9.37 2.07 -7.94
CA TRP A 38 9.36 0.63 -7.62
C TRP A 38 7.95 0.08 -7.38
N ASN A 39 6.97 0.96 -7.22
CA ASN A 39 5.55 0.64 -7.05
C ASN A 39 5.32 -0.38 -5.93
N ARG A 40 5.91 -0.15 -4.76
CA ARG A 40 5.83 -1.01 -3.59
C ARG A 40 5.00 -0.38 -2.48
N VAL A 41 4.50 -1.22 -1.58
CA VAL A 41 3.98 -0.82 -0.28
C VAL A 41 4.72 -1.63 0.79
N TRP A 42 5.17 -0.92 1.82
CA TRP A 42 5.79 -1.50 3.01
C TRP A 42 4.72 -1.70 4.07
N VAL A 43 4.79 -2.84 4.72
CA VAL A 43 3.82 -3.26 5.72
C VAL A 43 4.52 -3.93 6.91
N ILE A 44 3.78 -4.05 8.01
CA ILE A 44 4.10 -4.95 9.12
C ILE A 44 3.00 -6.01 9.18
N GLU A 45 3.41 -7.27 9.18
CA GLU A 45 2.52 -8.41 9.35
C GLU A 45 2.07 -8.55 10.81
N LEU A 46 1.06 -9.39 11.07
CA LEU A 46 0.52 -9.60 12.43
C LEU A 46 1.56 -10.17 13.41
N ASP A 47 2.56 -10.89 12.91
CA ASP A 47 3.67 -11.44 13.70
C ASP A 47 4.81 -10.42 13.93
N GLY A 48 4.66 -9.20 13.42
CA GLY A 48 5.65 -8.14 13.52
C GLY A 48 6.78 -8.22 12.50
N GLN A 49 6.70 -9.09 11.49
CA GLN A 49 7.67 -9.12 10.40
C GLN A 49 7.41 -7.97 9.41
N PRO A 50 8.45 -7.24 8.98
CA PRO A 50 8.31 -6.27 7.91
C PRO A 50 8.15 -6.98 6.56
N GLY A 51 7.24 -6.49 5.74
CA GLY A 51 6.97 -6.99 4.39
C GLY A 51 7.01 -5.90 3.34
N GLU A 52 7.37 -6.27 2.12
CA GLU A 52 7.32 -5.40 0.94
C GLU A 52 6.56 -6.11 -0.17
N TYR A 53 5.48 -5.49 -0.66
CA TYR A 53 4.60 -6.09 -1.66
C TYR A 53 4.24 -5.11 -2.77
N PHE A 54 3.72 -5.66 -3.88
CA PHE A 54 3.03 -4.84 -4.86
C PHE A 54 1.65 -4.42 -4.31
N PRO A 55 1.19 -3.18 -4.59
CA PRO A 55 -0.15 -2.69 -4.23
C PRO A 55 -1.30 -3.63 -4.58
N SER A 56 -1.20 -4.32 -5.71
CA SER A 56 -2.21 -5.27 -6.19
C SER A 56 -2.44 -6.44 -5.24
N VAL A 57 -1.47 -6.77 -4.37
CA VAL A 57 -1.66 -7.77 -3.32
C VAL A 57 -2.80 -7.39 -2.38
N PHE A 58 -3.04 -6.09 -2.20
CA PHE A 58 -4.04 -5.51 -1.30
C PHE A 58 -5.16 -4.78 -2.05
N ASN A 59 -5.29 -5.01 -3.37
CA ASN A 59 -6.20 -4.28 -4.25
C ASN A 59 -5.99 -2.74 -4.24
N LEU A 60 -4.78 -2.27 -3.91
CA LEU A 60 -4.43 -0.86 -3.97
C LEU A 60 -3.97 -0.49 -5.38
N LYS A 61 -4.18 0.76 -5.78
CA LYS A 61 -3.77 1.28 -7.09
C LYS A 61 -3.02 2.60 -6.95
N TRP A 62 -2.03 2.79 -7.81
CA TRP A 62 -1.41 4.10 -8.00
C TRP A 62 -2.30 4.97 -8.87
N ASP A 63 -2.37 6.24 -8.52
CA ASP A 63 -2.96 7.29 -9.32
C ASP A 63 -1.90 8.37 -9.55
N ASP A 64 -1.69 8.73 -10.82
CA ASP A 64 -0.84 9.84 -11.20
C ASP A 64 -1.66 11.12 -11.00
N ALA A 65 -1.42 11.87 -9.92
CA ALA A 65 -2.08 13.16 -9.75
C ALA A 65 -1.52 14.13 -10.81
N GLU A 66 -2.37 14.54 -11.77
CA GLU A 66 -2.08 15.58 -12.77
C GLU A 66 -1.85 16.96 -12.13
#